data_AF-A0A1G7BPL6-F1
#
_entry.id   AF-A0A1G7BPL6-F1
#
_cell.length_a   1.000
_cell.length_b   1.000
_cell.length_c   1.000
_cell.angle_alpha   90.00
_cell.angle_beta   90.00
_cell.angle_gamma   90.00
#
_symmetry.space_group_name_H-M   'P 1'
#
loop_
_entity.id
_entity.type
_entity.pdbx_description
1 polymer ?
#
loop_
_entity_poly.entity_id
_entity_poly.type
_entity_poly.pdbx_seq_one_letter_code
_entity_poly.pdbx_strand_id
1 'polypeptide(L)' 'MVTDSDLLRKEIERYNEFNNTNFEIIEIAEEIEAEFCKIKTTADESHIFKLGFGLARCEEELRQEDKID' A
#
# COMPACT_ATOMS: atom_id res chain seq x y z
N MET A 1 -5.71 -6.93 -6.45
CA MET A 1 -4.94 -5.80 -7.01
C MET A 1 -5.47 -4.60 -6.26
N VAL A 2 -4.58 -3.82 -5.67
CA VAL A 2 -4.98 -2.72 -4.79
C VAL A 2 -5.62 -1.64 -5.63
N THR A 3 -6.91 -1.41 -5.42
CA THR A 3 -7.74 -0.55 -6.27
C THR A 3 -7.77 0.91 -5.80
N ASP A 4 -7.16 1.23 -4.65
CA ASP A 4 -7.24 2.56 -4.03
C ASP A 4 -5.86 3.06 -3.57
N SER A 5 -5.32 4.02 -4.32
CA SER A 5 -4.07 4.72 -4.00
C SER A 5 -4.09 5.48 -2.67
N ASP A 6 -5.24 5.94 -2.17
CA ASP A 6 -5.34 6.57 -0.85
C ASP A 6 -5.16 5.55 0.27
N LEU A 7 -5.63 4.31 0.06
CA LEU A 7 -5.41 3.22 1.00
C LEU A 7 -3.92 2.87 1.11
N LEU A 8 -3.27 2.78 -0.05
CA LEU A 8 -1.84 2.53 -0.15
C LEU A 8 -1.04 3.63 0.55
N ARG A 9 -1.40 4.91 0.38
CA ARG A 9 -0.75 6.03 1.07
C ARG A 9 -0.83 5.90 2.59
N LYS A 10 -2.03 5.63 3.13
CA LYS A 10 -2.24 5.49 4.57
C LYS A 10 -1.45 4.34 5.17
N GLU A 11 -1.43 3.19 4.50
CA GLU A 11 -0.69 2.03 5.01
C GLU A 11 0.82 2.24 4.88
N ILE A 12 1.31 2.92 3.84
CA ILE A 12 2.72 3.34 3.73
C ILE A 12 3.12 4.27 4.89
N GLU A 13 2.33 5.29 5.19
CA GLU A 13 2.60 6.23 6.29
C GLU A 13 2.69 5.48 7.62
N ARG A 14 1.67 4.68 7.93
CA ARG A 14 1.62 3.87 9.14
C ARG A 14 2.79 2.88 9.23
N TYR A 15 3.12 2.22 8.12
CA TYR A 15 4.21 1.26 8.08
C TYR A 15 5.57 1.93 8.31
N ASN A 16 5.79 3.10 7.69
CA ASN A 16 6.98 3.91 7.88
C ASN A 16 7.16 4.34 9.34
N GLU A 17 6.10 4.85 9.97
CA GLU A 17 6.13 5.25 11.38
C GLU A 17 6.44 4.07 12.31
N PHE A 18 5.84 2.91 12.07
CA PHE A 18 5.98 1.75 12.95
C PHE A 18 7.33 1.03 12.78
N ASN A 19 7.85 0.96 11.56
CA ASN A 19 9.05 0.17 11.23
C ASN A 19 10.29 1.04 10.98
N ASN A 20 10.17 2.37 11.10
CA ASN A 20 11.22 3.34 10.79
C ASN A 20 11.76 3.17 9.36
N THR A 21 10.85 3.04 8.39
CA THR A 21 11.15 2.93 6.95
C THR A 21 10.81 4.23 6.21
N ASN A 22 11.13 4.29 4.92
CA ASN A 22 10.97 5.48 4.08
C ASN A 22 10.34 5.17 2.71
N PHE A 23 9.31 4.32 2.70
CA PHE A 23 8.53 4.08 1.49
C PHE A 23 7.84 5.37 1.04
N GLU A 24 7.97 5.71 -0.25
CA GLU A 24 7.39 6.92 -0.85
C GLU A 24 6.79 6.56 -2.21
N ILE A 25 5.53 6.93 -2.45
CA ILE A 25 4.91 6.83 -3.78
C ILE A 25 5.44 7.99 -4.63
N ILE A 26 6.15 7.66 -5.70
CA ILE A 26 6.74 8.65 -6.62
C ILE A 26 5.94 8.82 -7.91
N GLU A 27 5.11 7.84 -8.27
CA GLU A 27 4.27 7.87 -9.47
C GLU A 27 3.05 6.99 -9.25
N ILE A 28 1.89 7.46 -9.72
CA ILE A 28 0.66 6.68 -9.83
C ILE A 28 0.27 6.74 -11.31
N ALA A 29 0.09 5.57 -11.92
CA ALA A 29 -0.37 5.41 -13.28
C ALA A 29 -1.69 4.63 -13.25
N GLU A 30 -2.74 5.23 -13.80
CA GLU A 30 -4.03 4.58 -13.99
C GLU A 30 -4.03 3.93 -15.39
N GLU A 31 -4.11 2.60 -15.45
CA GLU A 31 -4.24 1.86 -16.71
C GLU A 31 -5.56 1.08 -16.73
N ILE A 32 -6.53 1.60 -17.49
CA ILE A 32 -7.83 1.01 -17.84
C ILE A 32 -8.70 0.65 -16.61
N GLU A 33 -8.29 -0.36 -15.84
CA GLU A 33 -8.99 -0.98 -14.69
C GLU A 33 -8.04 -1.25 -13.49
N ALA A 34 -6.79 -0.79 -13.54
CA ALA A 34 -5.81 -0.99 -12.47
C ALA A 34 -5.00 0.27 -12.20
N GLU A 35 -4.76 0.53 -10.91
CA GLU A 35 -3.79 1.53 -10.46
C GLU A 35 -2.43 0.89 -10.24
N PHE A 36 -1.41 1.42 -10.90
CA PHE A 36 -0.02 1.04 -10.70
C PHE A 36 0.71 2.16 -9.97
N CYS A 37 1.40 1.80 -8.89
CA CYS A 37 2.20 2.74 -8.12
C CYS A 37 3.69 2.41 -8.25
N LYS A 38 4.52 3.41 -8.51
CA LYS A 38 5.98 3.30 -8.32
C LYS A 38 6.32 3.77 -6.92
N ILE A 39 7.02 2.91 -6.19
CA ILE A 39 7.43 3.17 -4.82
C ILE A 39 8.96 3.24 -4.76
N LYS A 40 9.48 4.27 -4.10
CA LYS A 40 10.88 4.42 -3.75
C LYS A 40 11.08 4.09 -2.27
N THR A 41 12.17 3.39 -1.94
CA THR A 41 12.54 3.06 -0.56
C THR A 41 14.03 2.78 -0.46
N THR A 42 14.59 2.92 0.74
CA THR A 42 15.91 2.37 1.09
C THR A 42 15.80 1.21 2.07
N ALA A 43 14.59 0.74 2.36
CA ALA A 43 14.35 -0.39 3.25
C ALA A 43 14.72 -1.72 2.57
N ASP A 44 15.07 -2.72 3.38
CA ASP A 44 15.37 -4.06 2.90
C ASP A 44 14.15 -4.70 2.22
N GLU A 45 14.40 -5.64 1.30
CA GLU A 45 13.35 -6.35 0.55
C GLU A 45 12.30 -6.99 1.45
N SER A 46 12.67 -7.45 2.64
CA SER A 46 11.72 -8.03 3.60
C SER A 46 10.59 -7.07 4.00
N HIS A 47 10.84 -5.76 4.00
CA HIS A 47 9.84 -4.75 4.28
C HIS A 47 8.86 -4.55 3.12
N ILE A 48 9.31 -4.78 1.87
CA ILE A 48 8.44 -4.72 0.69
C ILE A 48 7.33 -5.79 0.82
N PHE A 49 7.71 -7.02 1.16
CA PHE A 49 6.74 -8.11 1.35
C PHE A 49 5.79 -7.87 2.53
N LYS A 50 6.32 -7.35 3.64
CA LYS A 50 5.51 -7.02 4.82
C LYS A 50 4.51 -5.89 4.55
N LEU A 51 4.92 -4.86 3.80
CA LEU A 51 4.03 -3.78 3.38
C LEU A 51 2.90 -4.31 2.50
N GLY A 52 3.23 -5.15 1.50
CA GLY A 52 2.23 -5.78 0.63
C GLY A 52 1.25 -6.67 1.41
N PHE A 53 1.74 -7.42 2.39
CA PHE A 53 0.89 -8.23 3.28
C PHE A 53 -0.02 -7.36 4.16
N GLY A 54 0.50 -6.27 4.72
CA GLY A 54 -0.26 -5.31 5.52
C GLY A 54 -1.43 -4.73 4.71
N LEU A 55 -1.16 -4.33 3.46
CA LEU A 55 -2.18 -3.84 2.55
C LEU A 55 -3.27 -4.86 2.28
N ALA A 56 -2.90 -6.09 1.92
CA ALA A 56 -3.88 -7.14 1.63
C ALA A 56 -4.78 -7.44 2.84
N ARG A 57 -4.22 -7.36 4.06
CA ARG A 57 -5.01 -7.51 5.28
C ARG A 57 -5.94 -6.32 5.52
N CYS A 58 -5.47 -5.10 5.32
CA CYS A 58 -6.30 -3.90 5.44
C CYS A 58 -7.45 -3.90 4.44
N GLU A 59 -7.22 -4.32 3.19
CA GLU A 59 -8.28 -4.46 2.20
C GLU A 59 -9.33 -5.49 2.64
N GLU A 60 -8.90 -6.64 3.16
CA GLU A 60 -9.82 -7.66 3.64
C GLU A 60 -10.65 -7.17 4.84
N GLU A 61 -10.03 -6.45 5.78
CA GLU A 61 -10.73 -5.82 6.91
C GLU A 61 -11.79 -4.82 6.41
N LEU A 62 -11.47 -3.98 5.42
CA LEU A 62 -12.41 -3.01 4.85
C LEU A 62 -13.55 -3.67 4.07
N ARG A 63 -13.27 -4.77 3.38
CA ARG A 63 -14.29 -5.57 2.70
C ARG A 63 -15.26 -6.19 3.72
N GLN A 64 -14.74 -6.71 4.83
CA GLN A 64 -15.57 -7.25 5.92
C GLN A 64 -16.40 -6.16 6.63
N GLU A 65 -15.97 -4.90 6.56
CA GLU A 65 -16.69 -3.75 7.10
C GLU A 65 -17.66 -3.09 6.09
N ASP A 66 -17.89 -3.69 4.91
CA ASP A 66 -18.69 -3.13 3.81
C ASP A 66 -18.25 -1.72 3.36
N LYS A 67 -16.96 -1.38 3.54
CA LYS A 67 -16.40 -0.07 3.15
C LYS A 67 -15.88 -0.05 1.73
N ILE A 68 -15.53 -1.22 1.19
CA ILE A 68 -15.09 -1.45 -0.18
C ILE A 68 -15.70 -2.78 -0.67
N ASP A 69 -15.97 -2.89 -1.98
CA ASP A 69 -16.60 -4.05 -2.64
C ASP A 69 -15.53 -4.94 -3.32
#